data_AF-A0A354J2R9-F1
#
_entry.id   AF-A0A354J2R9-F1
#
_cell.length_a   1.000
_cell.length_b   1.000
_cell.length_c   1.000
_cell.angle_alpha   90.00
_cell.angle_beta   90.00
_cell.angle_gamma   90.00
#
_symmetry.space_group_name_H-M   'P 1'
#
loop_
_entity.id
_entity.type
_entity.pdbx_description
1 polymer ?
#
loop_
_entity_poly.entity_id
_entity_poly.type
_entity_poly.pdbx_seq_one_letter_code
_entity_poly.pdbx_strand_id
1 'polypeptide(L)'
;MQRRSYIQISSLIVFLSILTILIELTAYYFFASFYPVLGIASFVSILCCHILLEKSSTYEACFTYILLTVFIILTVTVLTYFSADHTSFISYSHLLHAIIAVNWLVPSVHCFIRYMTGYGTRINQYNAFYRNSSIIFLLFYLGILIYGSFAEDAFPWAYRAVIWENTANYTPFLALAKQIEDYLYRIIPLRDILIYLGARILIFVPYGYFVTLLTRKKSRLLKHLLFL
;
A
#
# COMPACT_ATOMS: atom_id res chain seq x y z
N MET A 1 20.70 -21.16 -26.47
CA MET A 1 20.11 -21.85 -25.27
C MET A 1 19.37 -20.90 -24.30
N GLN A 2 18.93 -19.70 -24.69
CA GLN A 2 18.31 -18.73 -23.76
C GLN A 2 16.79 -18.89 -23.53
N ARG A 3 16.02 -19.46 -24.48
CA ARG A 3 14.54 -19.46 -24.41
C ARG A 3 13.97 -20.35 -23.29
N ARG A 4 14.64 -21.46 -22.94
CA ARG A 4 14.21 -22.38 -21.85
C ARG A 4 14.33 -21.73 -20.46
N SER A 5 15.33 -20.85 -20.25
CA SER A 5 15.53 -20.11 -19.00
C SER A 5 14.39 -19.13 -18.70
N TYR A 6 13.93 -18.37 -19.69
CA TYR A 6 12.85 -17.39 -19.50
C TYR A 6 11.51 -18.06 -19.18
N ILE A 7 11.21 -19.20 -19.83
CA ILE A 7 10.00 -19.98 -19.55
C ILE A 7 10.03 -20.50 -18.10
N GLN A 8 11.17 -21.02 -17.64
CA GLN A 8 11.34 -21.49 -16.27
C GLN A 8 11.11 -20.39 -15.23
N ILE A 9 11.70 -19.20 -15.44
CA ILE A 9 11.52 -18.05 -14.54
C ILE A 9 10.07 -17.57 -14.55
N SER A 10 9.44 -17.45 -15.72
CA SER A 10 8.03 -17.05 -15.84
C SER A 10 7.11 -18.05 -15.13
N SER A 11 7.31 -19.36 -15.35
CA SER A 11 6.53 -20.39 -14.65
C SER A 11 6.73 -20.36 -13.14
N LEU A 12 7.95 -20.04 -12.69
CA LEU A 12 8.26 -19.91 -11.27
C LEU A 12 7.52 -18.72 -10.65
N ILE A 13 7.50 -17.57 -11.33
CA ILE A 13 6.76 -16.38 -10.88
C ILE A 13 5.28 -16.71 -10.72
N VAL A 14 4.67 -17.33 -11.74
CA VAL A 14 3.24 -17.71 -11.70
C VAL A 14 2.97 -18.69 -10.56
N PHE A 15 3.79 -19.73 -10.44
CA PHE A 15 3.66 -20.73 -9.38
C PHE A 15 3.74 -20.12 -7.97
N LEU A 16 4.76 -19.29 -7.71
CA LEU A 16 4.94 -18.64 -6.41
C LEU A 16 3.83 -17.64 -6.10
N SER A 17 3.30 -16.96 -7.12
CA SER A 17 2.17 -16.04 -6.94
C SER A 17 0.90 -16.79 -6.57
N ILE A 18 0.57 -17.89 -7.27
CA ILE A 18 -0.57 -18.76 -6.93
C ILE A 18 -0.43 -19.29 -5.50
N LEU A 19 0.76 -19.78 -5.14
CA LEU A 19 1.05 -20.27 -3.80
C LEU A 19 0.83 -19.18 -2.74
N THR A 20 1.32 -17.95 -3.00
CA THR A 20 1.15 -16.80 -2.11
C THR A 20 -0.34 -16.52 -1.88
N ILE A 21 -1.10 -16.38 -2.96
CA ILE A 21 -2.52 -16.05 -2.92
C ILE A 21 -3.33 -17.12 -2.18
N LEU A 22 -3.04 -18.40 -2.44
CA LEU A 22 -3.72 -19.51 -1.76
C LEU A 22 -3.45 -19.46 -0.25
N ILE A 23 -2.21 -19.24 0.17
CA ILE A 23 -1.88 -19.17 1.60
C ILE A 23 -2.53 -17.94 2.25
N GLU A 24 -2.49 -16.78 1.59
CA GLU A 24 -3.09 -15.54 2.10
C GLU A 24 -4.61 -15.63 2.24
N LEU A 25 -5.31 -16.16 1.23
CA LEU A 25 -6.76 -16.32 1.28
C LEU A 25 -7.18 -17.41 2.26
N THR A 26 -6.38 -18.47 2.41
CA THR A 26 -6.59 -19.48 3.44
C THR A 26 -6.43 -18.87 4.83
N ALA A 27 -5.38 -18.08 5.05
CA ALA A 27 -5.17 -17.38 6.31
C ALA A 27 -6.31 -16.39 6.59
N TYR A 28 -6.74 -15.64 5.58
CA TYR A 28 -7.89 -14.73 5.66
C TYR A 28 -9.18 -15.45 6.06
N TYR A 29 -9.42 -16.63 5.48
CA TYR A 29 -10.63 -17.40 5.75
C TYR A 29 -10.65 -18.01 7.15
N PHE A 30 -9.53 -18.56 7.62
CA PHE A 30 -9.47 -19.27 8.90
C PHE A 30 -9.17 -18.38 10.11
N PHE A 31 -8.43 -17.28 9.94
CA PHE A 31 -8.09 -16.38 11.03
C PHE A 31 -8.97 -15.13 11.01
N ALA A 32 -9.81 -14.99 12.04
CA ALA A 32 -10.60 -13.77 12.24
C ALA A 32 -9.76 -12.56 12.70
N SER A 33 -8.52 -12.78 13.16
CA SER A 33 -7.67 -11.73 13.72
C SER A 33 -6.75 -11.10 12.67
N PHE A 34 -6.60 -9.78 12.75
CA PHE A 34 -5.80 -8.97 11.82
C PHE A 34 -4.31 -9.35 11.80
N TYR A 35 -3.69 -9.48 12.99
CA TYR A 35 -2.26 -9.70 13.13
C TYR A 35 -1.74 -11.01 12.52
N PRO A 36 -2.34 -12.19 12.77
CA PRO A 36 -1.83 -13.44 12.20
C PRO A 36 -1.94 -13.46 10.67
N VAL A 37 -3.00 -12.89 10.09
CA VAL A 37 -3.15 -12.85 8.63
C VAL A 37 -2.05 -12.00 7.99
N LEU A 38 -1.79 -10.80 8.53
CA LEU A 38 -0.72 -9.95 8.01
C LEU A 38 0.67 -10.55 8.24
N GLY A 39 0.88 -11.23 9.37
CA GLY A 39 2.13 -11.92 9.66
C GLY A 39 2.43 -13.03 8.65
N ILE A 40 1.43 -13.86 8.34
CA ILE A 40 1.54 -14.92 7.35
C ILE A 40 1.77 -14.33 5.96
N ALA A 41 0.97 -13.34 5.55
CA ALA A 41 1.13 -12.66 4.25
C ALA A 41 2.55 -12.11 4.10
N SER A 42 3.02 -11.35 5.09
CA SER A 42 4.37 -10.76 5.09
C SER A 42 5.46 -11.82 4.98
N PHE A 43 5.36 -12.90 5.75
CA PHE A 43 6.34 -13.99 5.73
C PHE A 43 6.41 -14.66 4.35
N VAL A 44 5.26 -15.00 3.77
CA VAL A 44 5.19 -15.66 2.47
C VAL A 44 5.70 -14.72 1.37
N SER A 45 5.32 -13.45 1.37
CA SER A 45 5.80 -12.49 0.37
C SER A 45 7.33 -12.32 0.44
N ILE A 46 7.92 -12.28 1.64
CA ILE A 46 9.38 -12.24 1.82
C ILE A 46 10.03 -13.50 1.26
N LEU A 47 9.52 -14.67 1.61
CA LEU A 47 10.07 -15.96 1.20
C LEU A 47 10.03 -16.11 -0.33
N CYS A 48 8.89 -15.78 -0.97
CA CYS A 48 8.74 -15.83 -2.41
C CYS A 48 9.65 -14.83 -3.12
N CYS A 49 9.74 -13.59 -2.63
CA CYS A 49 10.68 -12.59 -3.18
C CYS A 49 12.13 -13.06 -3.05
N HIS A 50 12.49 -13.65 -1.91
CA HIS A 50 13.83 -14.15 -1.69
C HIS A 50 14.20 -15.25 -2.70
N ILE A 51 13.32 -16.24 -2.90
CA ILE A 51 13.50 -17.32 -3.90
C ILE A 51 13.62 -16.73 -5.31
N LEU A 52 12.75 -15.79 -5.67
CA LEU A 52 12.77 -15.16 -7.00
C LEU A 52 14.08 -14.41 -7.25
N LEU A 53 14.57 -13.64 -6.28
CA LEU A 53 15.84 -12.92 -6.39
C LEU A 53 17.01 -13.89 -6.61
N GLU A 54 17.04 -15.01 -5.89
CA GLU A 54 18.11 -16.00 -6.03
C GLU A 54 18.08 -16.76 -7.36
N LYS A 55 16.89 -17.07 -7.88
CA LYS A 55 16.75 -17.88 -9.11
C LYS A 55 16.78 -17.06 -10.39
N SER A 56 16.22 -15.85 -10.38
CA SER A 56 16.16 -14.99 -11.57
C SER A 56 17.37 -14.06 -11.71
N SER A 57 18.02 -13.71 -10.59
CA SER A 57 19.06 -12.67 -10.54
C SER A 57 18.62 -11.31 -11.13
N THR A 58 17.32 -11.03 -11.20
CA THR A 58 16.76 -9.75 -11.64
C THR A 58 15.64 -9.28 -10.72
N TYR A 59 15.60 -7.96 -10.46
CA TYR A 59 14.48 -7.37 -9.70
C TYR A 59 13.18 -7.30 -10.50
N GLU A 60 13.23 -7.42 -11.84
CA GLU A 60 12.04 -7.46 -12.70
C GLU A 60 11.13 -8.65 -12.39
N ALA A 61 11.69 -9.82 -12.05
CA ALA A 61 10.90 -10.97 -11.65
C ALA A 61 10.09 -10.70 -10.38
N CYS A 62 10.68 -9.97 -9.42
CA CYS A 62 9.98 -9.55 -8.20
C CYS A 62 8.92 -8.50 -8.48
N PHE A 63 9.15 -7.58 -9.41
CA PHE A 63 8.12 -6.64 -9.85
C PHE A 63 6.90 -7.37 -10.44
N THR A 64 7.13 -8.32 -11.36
CA THR A 64 6.05 -9.10 -11.97
C THR A 64 5.28 -9.91 -10.93
N TYR A 65 5.98 -10.48 -9.95
CA TYR A 65 5.36 -11.15 -8.80
C TYR A 65 4.45 -10.20 -8.00
N ILE A 66 4.97 -9.03 -7.58
CA ILE A 66 4.20 -8.01 -6.85
C ILE A 66 2.96 -7.59 -7.65
N LEU A 67 3.14 -7.32 -8.94
CA LEU A 67 2.05 -6.89 -9.81
C LEU A 67 0.93 -7.94 -9.85
N LEU A 68 1.29 -9.22 -9.94
CA LEU A 68 0.33 -10.32 -10.06
C LEU A 68 -0.39 -10.58 -8.74
N THR A 69 0.31 -10.57 -7.60
CA THR A 69 -0.32 -10.74 -6.28
C THR A 69 -1.22 -9.57 -5.93
N VAL A 70 -0.75 -8.33 -6.11
CA VAL A 70 -1.56 -7.12 -5.90
C VAL A 70 -2.80 -7.14 -6.80
N PHE A 71 -2.64 -7.45 -8.09
CA PHE A 71 -3.76 -7.47 -9.03
C PHE A 71 -4.83 -8.51 -8.66
N ILE A 72 -4.41 -9.73 -8.28
CA ILE A 72 -5.37 -10.78 -7.93
C ILE A 72 -6.09 -10.46 -6.62
N ILE A 73 -5.37 -10.05 -5.57
CA ILE A 73 -6.02 -9.68 -4.30
C ILE A 73 -6.93 -8.45 -4.49
N LEU A 74 -6.54 -7.47 -5.32
CA LEU A 74 -7.41 -6.35 -5.66
C LEU A 74 -8.68 -6.82 -6.36
N THR A 75 -8.57 -7.73 -7.32
CA THR A 75 -9.72 -8.33 -8.01
C THR A 75 -10.64 -9.05 -7.02
N VAL A 76 -10.08 -9.88 -6.13
CA VAL A 76 -10.84 -10.56 -5.06
C VAL A 76 -11.53 -9.55 -4.14
N THR A 77 -10.85 -8.46 -3.78
CA THR A 77 -11.41 -7.41 -2.92
C THR A 77 -12.60 -6.71 -3.58
N VAL A 78 -12.50 -6.39 -4.87
CA VAL A 78 -13.59 -5.77 -5.63
C VAL A 78 -14.77 -6.74 -5.77
N LEU A 79 -14.52 -8.00 -6.12
CA LEU A 79 -15.58 -9.01 -6.27
C LEU A 79 -16.30 -9.29 -4.95
N THR A 80 -15.56 -9.38 -3.83
CA THR A 80 -16.15 -9.58 -2.50
C THR A 80 -16.92 -8.35 -2.02
N TYR A 81 -16.47 -7.14 -2.35
CA TYR A 81 -17.20 -5.91 -2.07
C TYR A 81 -18.56 -5.88 -2.77
N PHE A 82 -18.62 -6.19 -4.07
CA PHE A 82 -19.88 -6.24 -4.81
C PHE A 82 -20.78 -7.41 -4.42
N SER A 83 -20.22 -8.48 -3.86
CA SER A 83 -20.96 -9.65 -3.38
C SER A 83 -21.30 -9.57 -1.88
N ALA A 84 -21.09 -8.43 -1.22
CA ALA A 84 -21.27 -8.29 0.22
C ALA A 84 -22.71 -8.55 0.68
N ASP A 85 -23.71 -8.23 -0.14
CA ASP A 85 -25.13 -8.44 0.14
C ASP A 85 -25.62 -9.88 -0.14
N HIS A 86 -24.72 -10.74 -0.62
CA HIS A 86 -25.02 -12.12 -0.95
C HIS A 86 -24.14 -13.07 -0.11
N THR A 87 -24.63 -14.30 0.08
CA THR A 87 -23.86 -15.37 0.74
C THR A 87 -22.66 -15.73 -0.13
N SER A 88 -21.54 -15.04 0.08
CA SER A 88 -20.26 -15.28 -0.56
C SER A 88 -19.41 -16.20 0.30
N PHE A 89 -18.59 -17.04 -0.35
CA PHE A 89 -17.62 -17.90 0.34
C PHE A 89 -16.56 -17.11 1.10
N ILE A 90 -16.30 -15.87 0.68
CA ILE A 90 -15.32 -14.96 1.27
C ILE A 90 -16.05 -13.68 1.66
N SER A 91 -16.27 -13.48 2.95
CA SER A 91 -16.90 -12.26 3.46
C SER A 91 -15.97 -11.06 3.24
N TYR A 92 -16.55 -9.92 2.85
CA TYR A 92 -15.79 -8.68 2.72
C TYR A 92 -15.36 -8.14 4.09
N SER A 93 -14.09 -7.72 4.18
CA SER A 93 -13.53 -7.05 5.35
C SER A 93 -12.44 -6.07 4.93
N HIS A 94 -12.24 -5.02 5.73
CA HIS A 94 -11.14 -4.07 5.56
C HIS A 94 -9.75 -4.74 5.58
N LEU A 95 -9.64 -5.95 6.15
CA LEU A 95 -8.42 -6.74 6.15
C LEU A 95 -7.92 -7.07 4.73
N LEU A 96 -8.82 -7.22 3.74
CA LEU A 96 -8.41 -7.42 2.34
C LEU A 96 -7.59 -6.25 1.79
N HIS A 97 -7.94 -5.01 2.17
CA HIS A 97 -7.17 -3.81 1.78
C HIS A 97 -5.78 -3.83 2.41
N ALA A 98 -5.66 -4.33 3.64
CA ALA A 98 -4.38 -4.48 4.31
C ALA A 98 -3.51 -5.56 3.62
N ILE A 99 -4.10 -6.65 3.13
CA ILE A 99 -3.37 -7.67 2.34
C ILE A 99 -2.83 -7.07 1.04
N ILE A 100 -3.61 -6.23 0.34
CA ILE A 100 -3.12 -5.50 -0.85
C ILE A 100 -1.89 -4.66 -0.50
N ALA A 101 -1.98 -3.90 0.59
CA ALA A 101 -0.88 -3.06 1.05
C ALA A 101 0.37 -3.89 1.42
N VAL A 102 0.21 -5.01 2.10
CA VAL A 102 1.32 -5.93 2.45
C VAL A 102 1.98 -6.51 1.21
N ASN A 103 1.20 -6.97 0.24
CA ASN A 103 1.72 -7.56 -1.00
C ASN A 103 2.53 -6.58 -1.86
N TRP A 104 2.28 -5.28 -1.73
CA TRP A 104 3.10 -4.26 -2.35
C TRP A 104 4.29 -3.83 -1.46
N LEU A 105 4.01 -3.47 -0.21
CA LEU A 105 4.96 -2.84 0.70
C LEU A 105 6.07 -3.80 1.12
N VAL A 106 5.72 -5.00 1.59
CA VAL A 106 6.68 -5.94 2.18
C VAL A 106 7.71 -6.41 1.14
N PRO A 107 7.32 -6.89 -0.06
CA PRO A 107 8.25 -7.15 -1.15
C PRO A 107 9.13 -5.96 -1.54
N SER A 108 8.56 -4.76 -1.59
CA SER A 108 9.29 -3.54 -1.94
C SER A 108 10.38 -3.22 -0.92
N VAL A 109 10.04 -3.30 0.38
CA VAL A 109 10.98 -3.12 1.49
C VAL A 109 12.03 -4.23 1.51
N HIS A 110 11.65 -5.49 1.30
CA HIS A 110 12.59 -6.60 1.23
C HIS A 110 13.61 -6.42 0.10
N CYS A 111 13.15 -6.09 -1.11
CA CYS A 111 14.01 -5.83 -2.26
C CYS A 111 14.94 -4.64 -2.02
N PHE A 112 14.46 -3.59 -1.36
CA PHE A 112 15.26 -2.44 -0.94
C PHE A 112 16.36 -2.82 0.06
N ILE A 113 16.02 -3.52 1.15
CA ILE A 113 17.01 -3.97 2.15
C ILE A 113 18.08 -4.85 1.49
N ARG A 114 17.67 -5.77 0.61
CA ARG A 114 18.58 -6.60 -0.18
C ARG A 114 19.51 -5.78 -1.07
N TYR A 115 18.98 -4.76 -1.75
CA TYR A 115 19.78 -3.88 -2.60
C TYR A 115 20.84 -3.12 -1.77
N MET A 116 20.44 -2.59 -0.62
CA MET A 116 21.30 -1.79 0.26
C MET A 116 22.38 -2.59 0.98
N THR A 117 22.10 -3.85 1.35
CA THR A 117 23.03 -4.71 2.10
C THR A 117 24.11 -5.38 1.23
N GLY A 118 24.28 -4.95 -0.02
CA GLY A 118 25.44 -5.31 -0.84
C GLY A 118 25.19 -6.35 -1.93
N TYR A 119 23.94 -6.78 -2.17
CA TYR A 119 23.60 -7.60 -3.35
C TYR A 119 23.38 -6.76 -4.62
N GLY A 120 23.43 -5.43 -4.53
CA GLY A 120 23.16 -4.52 -5.65
C GLY A 120 24.09 -4.65 -6.87
N THR A 121 25.22 -5.34 -6.74
CA THR A 121 26.13 -5.67 -7.87
C THR A 121 25.87 -7.05 -8.49
N ARG A 122 25.17 -7.95 -7.78
CA ARG A 122 24.88 -9.32 -8.23
C ARG A 122 23.53 -9.43 -8.94
N ILE A 123 22.57 -8.59 -8.56
CA ILE A 123 21.19 -8.63 -9.07
C ILE A 123 20.91 -7.37 -9.88
N ASN A 124 20.42 -7.54 -11.11
CA ASN A 124 20.27 -6.45 -12.06
C ASN A 124 18.89 -5.76 -11.99
N GLN A 125 18.83 -4.53 -12.52
CA GLN A 125 17.59 -3.77 -12.79
C GLN A 125 16.81 -3.23 -11.57
N TYR A 126 17.47 -2.96 -10.44
CA TYR A 126 16.81 -2.37 -9.27
C TYR A 126 16.11 -1.04 -9.55
N ASN A 127 16.73 -0.13 -10.31
CA ASN A 127 16.13 1.18 -10.62
C ASN A 127 14.83 1.07 -11.41
N ALA A 128 14.76 0.12 -12.35
CA ALA A 128 13.53 -0.14 -13.11
C ALA A 128 12.44 -0.71 -12.21
N PHE A 129 12.78 -1.67 -11.33
CA PHE A 129 11.89 -2.18 -10.29
C PHE A 129 11.35 -1.06 -9.39
N TYR A 130 12.24 -0.20 -8.86
CA TYR A 130 11.86 0.89 -7.96
C TYR A 130 10.90 1.87 -8.63
N ARG A 131 11.21 2.29 -9.86
CA ARG A 131 10.33 3.16 -10.65
C ARG A 131 8.96 2.52 -10.85
N ASN A 132 8.92 1.27 -11.29
CA ASN A 132 7.66 0.58 -11.61
C ASN A 132 6.83 0.31 -10.34
N SER A 133 7.46 -0.09 -9.23
CA SER A 133 6.79 -0.23 -7.93
C SER A 133 6.27 1.11 -7.40
N SER A 134 6.99 2.20 -7.63
CA SER A 134 6.53 3.56 -7.29
C SER A 134 5.33 4.00 -8.12
N ILE A 135 5.20 3.56 -9.38
CA ILE A 135 4.00 3.82 -10.20
C ILE A 135 2.77 3.16 -9.57
N ILE A 136 2.90 1.91 -9.08
CA ILE A 136 1.81 1.23 -8.36
C ILE A 136 1.37 2.06 -7.15
N PHE A 137 2.32 2.53 -6.34
CA PHE A 137 2.03 3.42 -5.22
C PHE A 137 1.32 4.69 -5.65
N LEU A 138 1.80 5.37 -6.69
CA LEU A 138 1.21 6.60 -7.19
C LEU A 138 -0.24 6.40 -7.66
N LEU A 139 -0.57 5.25 -8.27
CA LEU A 139 -1.93 4.92 -8.68
C LEU A 139 -2.86 4.77 -7.47
N PHE A 140 -2.45 4.02 -6.44
CA PHE A 140 -3.23 3.89 -5.20
C PHE A 140 -3.36 5.22 -4.47
N TYR A 141 -2.27 5.98 -4.39
CA TYR A 141 -2.24 7.29 -3.76
C TYR A 141 -3.17 8.28 -4.47
N LEU A 142 -3.18 8.30 -5.81
CA LEU A 142 -4.10 9.12 -6.59
C LEU A 142 -5.56 8.70 -6.37
N GLY A 143 -5.83 7.39 -6.28
CA GLY A 143 -7.15 6.88 -5.90
C GLY A 143 -7.59 7.36 -4.52
N ILE A 144 -6.69 7.33 -3.53
CA ILE A 144 -6.93 7.85 -2.17
C ILE A 144 -7.17 9.35 -2.19
N LEU A 145 -6.44 10.12 -2.99
CA LEU A 145 -6.62 11.56 -3.13
C LEU A 145 -7.99 11.91 -3.74
N ILE A 146 -8.41 11.18 -4.78
CA ILE A 146 -9.72 11.34 -5.39
C ILE A 146 -10.81 10.95 -4.37
N TYR A 147 -10.71 9.79 -3.74
CA TYR A 147 -11.68 9.37 -2.73
C TYR A 147 -11.76 10.38 -1.57
N GLY A 148 -10.61 10.76 -1.00
CA GLY A 148 -10.49 11.72 0.11
C GLY A 148 -10.99 13.14 -0.19
N SER A 149 -11.02 13.54 -1.45
CA SER A 149 -11.42 14.89 -1.85
C SER A 149 -12.86 14.96 -2.37
N PHE A 150 -13.36 13.87 -2.98
CA PHE A 150 -14.63 13.87 -3.72
C PHE A 150 -15.72 12.98 -3.10
N ALA A 151 -15.40 12.04 -2.22
CA ALA A 151 -16.41 11.21 -1.57
C ALA A 151 -17.03 11.89 -0.33
N GLU A 152 -18.34 11.75 -0.17
CA GLU A 152 -19.11 12.33 0.96
C GLU A 152 -18.78 11.64 2.29
N ASP A 153 -18.47 10.34 2.27
CA ASP A 153 -18.05 9.56 3.44
C ASP A 153 -16.54 9.29 3.49
N ALA A 154 -15.73 10.14 2.84
CA ALA A 154 -14.30 9.89 2.81
C ALA A 154 -13.71 10.00 4.22
N PHE A 155 -13.02 8.95 4.68
CA PHE A 155 -12.28 8.92 5.95
C PHE A 155 -13.03 9.59 7.13
N PRO A 156 -14.16 9.04 7.61
CA PRO A 156 -15.02 9.70 8.59
C PRO A 156 -14.31 9.94 9.94
N TRP A 157 -13.25 9.18 10.21
CA TRP A 157 -12.37 9.40 11.36
C TRP A 157 -11.54 10.69 11.25
N ALA A 158 -11.25 11.16 10.04
CA ALA A 158 -10.42 12.32 9.74
C ALA A 158 -11.25 13.55 9.31
N TYR A 159 -12.37 13.33 8.62
CA TYR A 159 -13.16 14.38 7.96
C TYR A 159 -14.57 14.50 8.54
N ARG A 160 -14.68 14.66 9.87
CA ARG A 160 -15.97 14.71 10.57
C ARG A 160 -16.93 15.80 10.07
N ALA A 161 -16.41 16.96 9.67
CA ALA A 161 -17.25 18.06 9.16
C ALA A 161 -17.94 17.75 7.82
N VAL A 162 -17.40 16.81 7.02
CA VAL A 162 -17.97 16.35 5.74
C VAL A 162 -19.23 15.52 5.99
N ILE A 163 -19.24 14.74 7.09
CA ILE A 163 -20.35 13.86 7.51
C ILE A 163 -21.60 14.66 7.89
N TRP A 164 -21.43 15.89 8.39
CA TRP A 164 -22.53 16.65 8.98
C TRP A 164 -23.44 17.31 7.93
N GLU A 165 -22.98 17.42 6.69
CA GLU A 165 -23.69 18.17 5.65
C GLU A 165 -23.87 17.40 4.33
N ASN A 166 -23.47 16.13 4.23
CA ASN A 166 -23.38 15.41 2.95
C ASN A 166 -22.63 16.23 1.88
N THR A 167 -21.61 16.98 2.29
CA THR A 167 -20.84 17.83 1.38
C THR A 167 -19.48 17.21 1.15
N ALA A 168 -19.13 16.96 -0.11
CA ALA A 168 -17.81 16.48 -0.44
C ALA A 168 -16.72 17.51 -0.09
N ASN A 169 -15.53 17.01 0.25
CA ASN A 169 -14.43 17.75 0.87
C ASN A 169 -13.60 18.58 -0.13
N TYR A 170 -14.29 19.21 -1.09
CA TYR A 170 -13.74 19.99 -2.21
C TYR A 170 -12.99 21.26 -1.75
N THR A 171 -13.41 21.84 -0.62
CA THR A 171 -12.89 23.13 -0.13
C THR A 171 -12.27 22.96 1.26
N PRO A 172 -11.02 22.47 1.37
CA PRO A 172 -10.39 22.18 2.66
C PRO A 172 -10.38 23.35 3.64
N PHE A 173 -10.20 24.58 3.13
CA PHE A 173 -10.23 25.78 3.96
C PHE A 173 -11.63 26.14 4.47
N LEU A 174 -12.69 25.84 3.70
CA LEU A 174 -14.07 26.03 4.14
C LEU A 174 -14.42 25.03 5.24
N ALA A 175 -14.07 23.76 5.05
CA ALA A 175 -14.27 22.72 6.05
C ALA A 175 -13.50 23.03 7.35
N LEU A 176 -12.27 23.55 7.25
CA LEU A 176 -11.50 24.01 8.41
C LEU A 176 -12.16 25.22 9.09
N ALA A 177 -12.64 26.21 8.33
CA ALA A 177 -13.31 27.38 8.87
C ALA A 177 -14.58 27.00 9.66
N LYS A 178 -15.39 26.09 9.12
CA LYS A 178 -16.56 25.54 9.81
C LYS A 178 -16.20 24.82 11.10
N GLN A 179 -15.16 23.98 11.09
CA GLN A 179 -14.71 23.31 12.32
C GLN A 179 -14.21 24.30 13.38
N ILE A 180 -13.56 25.39 12.96
CA ILE A 180 -13.16 26.47 13.88
C ILE A 180 -14.41 27.16 14.46
N GLU A 181 -15.42 27.44 13.64
CA GLU A 181 -16.70 27.99 14.08
C GLU A 181 -17.43 27.06 15.07
N ASP A 182 -17.54 25.78 14.75
CA ASP A 182 -18.13 24.76 15.61
C ASP A 182 -17.39 24.63 16.95
N TYR A 183 -16.06 24.76 16.94
CA TYR A 183 -15.26 24.79 18.15
C TYR A 183 -15.55 26.04 19.00
N LEU A 184 -15.68 27.21 18.37
CA LEU A 184 -16.04 28.46 19.06
C LEU A 184 -17.43 28.36 19.71
N TYR A 185 -18.38 27.70 19.05
CA TYR A 185 -19.71 27.42 19.61
C TYR A 185 -19.76 26.21 20.56
N ARG A 186 -18.60 25.59 20.88
CA ARG A 186 -18.47 24.42 21.76
C ARG A 186 -19.23 23.17 21.28
N ILE A 187 -19.45 23.05 19.98
CA ILE A 187 -20.10 21.90 19.33
C ILE A 187 -19.11 20.74 19.20
N ILE A 188 -17.85 21.03 18.87
CA ILE A 188 -16.79 20.03 18.70
C ILE A 188 -15.54 20.33 19.57
N PRO A 189 -14.73 19.32 19.93
CA PRO A 189 -13.48 19.53 20.65
C PRO A 189 -12.33 19.94 19.71
N LEU A 190 -11.32 20.65 20.24
CA LEU A 190 -10.09 21.04 19.51
C LEU A 190 -9.39 19.84 18.84
N ARG A 191 -9.51 18.65 19.45
CA ARG A 191 -8.96 17.40 18.92
C ARG A 191 -9.40 17.17 17.46
N ASP A 192 -10.64 17.48 17.12
CA ASP A 192 -11.19 17.17 15.80
C ASP A 192 -10.58 18.08 14.72
N ILE A 193 -10.32 19.35 15.05
CA ILE A 193 -9.56 20.30 14.20
C ILE A 193 -8.12 19.79 13.98
N LEU A 194 -7.45 19.33 15.03
CA LEU A 194 -6.08 18.82 14.94
C LEU A 194 -6.00 17.54 14.10
N ILE A 195 -6.98 16.64 14.22
CA ILE A 195 -7.07 15.44 13.39
C ILE A 195 -7.27 15.82 11.93
N TYR A 196 -8.17 16.76 11.63
CA TYR A 196 -8.41 17.23 10.25
C TYR A 196 -7.15 17.82 9.62
N LEU A 197 -6.47 18.73 10.33
CA LEU A 197 -5.21 19.33 9.87
C LEU A 197 -4.12 18.28 9.70
N GLY A 198 -3.94 17.39 10.69
CA GLY A 198 -2.95 16.32 10.64
C GLY A 198 -3.16 15.41 9.44
N ALA A 199 -4.41 14.98 9.18
CA ALA A 199 -4.75 14.17 8.03
C ALA A 199 -4.48 14.89 6.70
N ARG A 200 -4.80 16.19 6.59
CA ARG A 200 -4.50 16.98 5.39
C ARG A 200 -2.99 17.14 5.16
N ILE A 201 -2.21 17.36 6.21
CA ILE A 201 -0.75 17.41 6.10
C ILE A 201 -0.24 16.04 5.60
N LEU A 202 -0.69 14.95 6.21
CA LEU A 202 -0.32 13.56 5.84
C LEU A 202 -0.68 13.18 4.41
N ILE A 203 -1.77 13.71 3.87
CA ILE A 203 -2.27 13.34 2.55
C ILE A 203 -1.74 14.27 1.45
N PHE A 204 -1.44 15.54 1.73
CA PHE A 204 -1.12 16.52 0.69
C PHE A 204 0.33 17.02 0.72
N VAL A 205 1.09 16.77 1.80
CA VAL A 205 2.49 17.19 1.86
C VAL A 205 3.36 16.24 1.04
N PRO A 206 4.20 16.76 0.12
CA PRO A 206 5.19 15.95 -0.57
C PRO A 206 6.34 15.61 0.38
N TYR A 207 6.12 14.66 1.30
CA TYR A 207 7.07 14.26 2.34
C TYR A 207 8.46 13.99 1.79
N GLY A 208 8.55 13.31 0.65
CA GLY A 208 9.84 13.04 0.00
C GLY A 208 10.64 14.31 -0.32
N TYR A 209 9.99 15.40 -0.71
CA TYR A 209 10.66 16.68 -0.95
C TYR A 209 11.25 17.25 0.34
N PHE A 210 10.46 17.34 1.41
CA PHE A 210 10.90 17.88 2.69
C PHE A 210 11.95 17.00 3.36
N VAL A 211 11.80 15.67 3.28
CA VAL A 211 12.79 14.71 3.74
C VAL A 211 14.09 14.92 2.97
N THR A 212 14.07 15.04 1.64
CA THR A 212 15.29 15.33 0.85
C THR A 212 15.96 16.63 1.28
N LEU A 213 15.18 17.68 1.50
CA LEU A 213 15.66 18.99 1.90
C LEU A 213 16.35 18.94 3.28
N LEU A 214 15.67 18.37 4.27
CA LEU A 214 16.15 18.25 5.65
C LEU A 214 17.34 17.31 5.77
N THR A 215 17.35 16.24 4.98
CA THR A 215 18.40 15.23 5.02
C THR A 215 19.52 15.49 4.02
N ARG A 216 19.53 16.61 3.28
CA ARG A 216 20.48 16.91 2.18
C ARG A 216 21.94 16.63 2.53
N LYS A 217 22.37 16.91 3.76
CA LYS A 217 23.75 16.73 4.27
C LYS A 217 23.97 15.42 5.05
N LYS A 218 22.97 14.56 5.16
CA LYS A 218 23.01 13.30 5.93
C LYS A 218 23.36 12.10 5.03
N SER A 219 23.73 10.99 5.67
CA SER A 219 24.08 9.75 4.98
C SER A 219 22.92 9.24 4.11
N ARG A 220 23.23 8.59 2.98
CA ARG A 220 22.22 8.06 2.04
C ARG A 220 21.22 7.12 2.74
N LEU A 221 21.68 6.36 3.73
CA LEU A 221 20.86 5.44 4.52
C LEU A 221 19.81 6.20 5.36
N LEU A 222 20.20 7.29 6.02
CA LEU A 222 19.29 8.12 6.80
C LEU A 222 18.29 8.88 5.91
N LYS A 223 18.72 9.31 4.72
CA LYS A 223 17.80 9.89 3.72
C LYS A 223 16.70 8.89 3.36
N HIS A 224 17.06 7.65 3.08
CA HIS A 224 16.10 6.66 2.59
C HIS A 224 15.20 6.07 3.68
N LEU A 225 15.69 5.90 4.92
CA LEU A 225 14.85 5.51 6.05
C LEU A 225 13.75 6.53 6.37
N LEU A 226 13.99 7.82 6.12
CA LEU A 226 13.00 8.87 6.30
C LEU A 226 12.05 9.01 5.10
N PHE A 227 12.36 8.37 3.98
CA PHE A 227 11.55 8.36 2.75
C PHE A 227 10.57 7.19 2.70
N LEU A 228 10.76 6.20 3.57
CA LEU A 228 10.00 4.94 3.67
C LEU A 228 8.97 5.08 4.78
#